data_AF-A0A7C5YBC7-F1
#
_entry.id   AF-A0A7C5YBC7-F1
#
_cell.length_a   1.000
_cell.length_b   1.000
_cell.length_c   1.000
_cell.angle_alpha   90.00
_cell.angle_beta   90.00
_cell.angle_gamma   90.00
#
_symmetry.space_group_name_H-M   'P 1'
#
loop_
_entity.id
_entity.type
_entity.pdbx_description
1 polymer ?
#
loop_
_entity_poly.entity_id
_entity_poly.type
_entity_poly.pdbx_seq_one_letter_code
_entity_poly.pdbx_strand_id
1 'polypeptide(L)'
;MRGNVLVSFPKLHPRRRTELKEQLEAIRKTMCETFGGTTEWEGEGCWVDNSGRTICEPVRVYYSAHQCFDDAEKAEKFFETLKRVGREAEQEAVFINAEGTSYIFSPSEEEKIEKKKKKK
;
A
#
# COMPACT_ATOMS: atom_id res chain seq x y z
N MET A 1 -11.82 2.37 19.24
CA MET A 1 -10.36 2.33 19.48
C MET A 1 -9.72 3.51 18.76
N ARG A 2 -8.53 3.99 19.16
CA ARG A 2 -7.79 5.01 18.38
C ARG A 2 -6.81 4.28 17.45
N GLY A 3 -7.34 3.67 16.40
CA GLY A 3 -6.53 3.05 15.35
C GLY A 3 -5.97 4.10 14.38
N ASN A 4 -4.87 3.77 13.72
CA ASN A 4 -4.35 4.56 12.60
C ASN A 4 -3.87 3.64 11.48
N VAL A 5 -3.78 4.19 10.28
CA VAL A 5 -3.24 3.53 9.09
C VAL A 5 -2.31 4.49 8.38
N LEU A 6 -1.09 4.04 8.10
CA LEU A 6 -0.12 4.75 7.28
C LEU A 6 0.30 3.87 6.11
N VAL A 7 0.27 4.42 4.89
CA VAL A 7 0.75 3.75 3.68
C VAL A 7 1.76 4.64 3.00
N SER A 8 2.86 4.04 2.54
CA SER A 8 3.81 4.69 1.63
C SER A 8 3.76 3.96 0.29
N PHE A 9 3.49 4.70 -0.80
CA PHE A 9 3.39 4.11 -2.13
C PHE A 9 4.19 4.92 -3.16
N PRO A 10 4.93 4.28 -4.08
CA PRO A 10 5.76 5.00 -5.05
C PRO A 10 4.95 5.86 -6.00
N LYS A 11 5.49 7.03 -6.37
CA LYS A 11 4.85 7.94 -7.34
C LYS A 11 5.05 7.49 -8.78
N LEU A 12 6.13 6.76 -9.05
CA LEU A 12 6.57 6.39 -10.39
C LEU A 12 6.67 4.87 -10.53
N HIS A 13 6.34 4.37 -11.71
CA HIS A 13 6.55 2.96 -12.05
C HIS A 13 8.07 2.65 -12.05
N PRO A 14 8.54 1.56 -11.41
CA PRO A 14 9.97 1.32 -11.19
C PRO A 14 10.77 1.18 -12.50
N ARG A 15 10.19 0.51 -13.51
CA ARG A 15 10.77 0.35 -14.85
C ARG A 15 10.45 1.48 -15.82
N ARG A 16 9.16 1.83 -15.96
CA ARG A 16 8.68 2.76 -16.99
C ARG A 16 8.87 4.23 -16.62
N ARG A 17 9.08 4.52 -15.34
CA ARG A 17 9.20 5.89 -14.77
C ARG A 17 8.00 6.80 -15.06
N THR A 18 6.86 6.22 -15.43
CA THR A 18 5.58 6.93 -15.59
C THR A 18 4.88 7.10 -14.25
N GLU A 19 4.11 8.16 -14.10
CA GLU A 19 3.36 8.43 -12.87
C GLU A 19 2.23 7.42 -12.63
N LEU A 20 2.11 6.92 -11.40
CA LEU A 20 1.14 5.91 -10.98
C LEU A 20 -0.19 6.56 -10.52
N LYS A 21 -0.72 7.51 -11.30
CA LYS A 21 -1.86 8.35 -10.91
C LYS A 21 -3.08 7.52 -10.49
N GLU A 22 -3.44 6.52 -11.29
CA GLU A 22 -4.62 5.69 -11.05
C GLU A 22 -4.48 4.87 -9.77
N GLN A 23 -3.30 4.34 -9.50
CA GLN A 23 -3.00 3.56 -8.29
C GLN A 23 -3.05 4.47 -7.05
N LEU A 24 -2.42 5.64 -7.13
CA LEU A 24 -2.43 6.65 -6.06
C LEU A 24 -3.85 7.15 -5.76
N GLU A 25 -4.66 7.38 -6.78
CA GLU A 25 -6.07 7.78 -6.63
C GLU A 25 -6.92 6.66 -6.04
N ALA A 26 -6.69 5.40 -6.45
CA ALA A 26 -7.38 4.25 -5.88
C ALA A 26 -7.09 4.10 -4.37
N ILE A 27 -5.83 4.27 -3.95
CA ILE A 27 -5.46 4.25 -2.52
C ILE A 27 -6.19 5.36 -1.77
N ARG A 28 -6.12 6.61 -2.26
CA ARG A 28 -6.82 7.76 -1.66
C ARG A 28 -8.30 7.48 -1.49
N LYS A 29 -8.97 7.08 -2.59
CA LYS A 29 -10.40 6.85 -2.61
C LYS A 29 -10.80 5.77 -1.61
N THR A 30 -10.11 4.63 -1.61
CA THR A 30 -10.45 3.54 -0.70
C THR A 30 -10.14 3.87 0.75
N MET A 31 -9.06 4.62 1.05
CA MET A 31 -8.83 5.11 2.41
C MET A 31 -9.91 6.09 2.86
N CYS A 32 -10.36 7.01 2.01
CA CYS A 32 -11.48 7.90 2.33
C CYS A 32 -12.79 7.14 2.57
N GLU A 33 -13.11 6.14 1.75
CA GLU A 33 -14.31 5.31 1.90
C GLU A 33 -14.28 4.43 3.16
N THR A 34 -13.09 3.94 3.51
CA THR A 34 -12.90 2.99 4.63
C THR A 34 -12.74 3.71 5.97
N PHE A 35 -11.97 4.79 6.00
CA PHE A 35 -11.51 5.46 7.22
C PHE A 35 -12.04 6.90 7.34
N GLY A 36 -12.99 7.30 6.48
CA GLY A 36 -13.61 8.62 6.50
C GLY A 36 -12.69 9.79 6.11
N GLY A 37 -11.47 9.51 5.66
CA GLY A 37 -10.55 10.53 5.15
C GLY A 37 -9.08 10.09 5.13
N THR A 38 -8.23 10.95 4.60
CA THR A 38 -6.78 10.78 4.59
C THR A 38 -6.06 12.13 4.64
N THR A 39 -4.91 12.17 5.30
CA THR A 39 -3.91 13.24 5.22
C THR A 39 -2.77 12.73 4.37
N GLU A 40 -2.29 13.55 3.44
CA GLU A 40 -1.31 13.11 2.44
C GLU A 40 -0.16 14.10 2.28
N TRP A 41 1.03 13.57 2.03
CA TRP A 41 2.22 14.37 1.72
C TRP A 41 3.17 13.61 0.80
N GLU A 42 4.14 14.33 0.23
CA GLU A 42 5.20 13.74 -0.58
C GLU A 42 6.39 13.38 0.32
N GLY A 43 7.07 12.28 -0.01
CA GLY A 43 8.26 11.84 0.71
C GLY A 43 9.23 11.11 -0.20
N GLU A 44 10.32 10.64 0.39
CA GLU A 44 11.31 9.78 -0.24
C GLU A 44 11.37 8.46 0.52
N GLY A 45 11.13 7.34 -0.17
CA GLY A 45 11.23 6.00 0.39
C GLY A 45 12.56 5.38 -0.01
N CYS A 46 13.34 4.90 0.96
CA CYS A 46 14.62 4.24 0.70
C CYS A 46 14.69 2.86 1.35
N TRP A 47 15.24 1.88 0.64
CA TRP A 47 15.52 0.55 1.16
C TRP A 47 16.78 -0.04 0.52
N VAL A 48 17.22 -1.18 1.04
CA VAL A 48 18.36 -1.93 0.51
C VAL A 48 17.83 -3.15 -0.23
N ASP A 49 18.21 -3.32 -1.50
CA ASP A 49 17.86 -4.51 -2.28
C ASP A 49 18.71 -5.73 -1.88
N ASN A 50 18.38 -6.90 -2.43
CA ASN A 50 19.09 -8.15 -2.14
C ASN A 50 20.58 -8.13 -2.56
N SER A 51 21.00 -7.16 -3.38
CA SER A 51 22.40 -6.97 -3.78
C SER A 51 23.17 -6.03 -2.83
N GLY A 52 22.51 -5.47 -1.82
CA GLY A 52 23.09 -4.50 -0.89
C GLY A 52 23.08 -3.06 -1.41
N ARG A 53 22.44 -2.79 -2.55
CA ARG A 53 22.35 -1.44 -3.12
C ARG A 53 21.18 -0.68 -2.49
N THR A 54 21.44 0.56 -2.12
CA THR A 54 20.39 1.49 -1.67
C THR A 54 19.56 1.96 -2.86
N ILE A 55 18.26 1.74 -2.80
CA ILE A 55 17.27 2.26 -3.73
C ILE A 55 16.49 3.33 -2.97
N CYS A 56 16.39 4.52 -3.56
CA CYS A 56 15.53 5.60 -3.09
C CYS A 56 14.60 6.03 -4.23
N GLU A 57 13.34 6.29 -3.91
CA GLU A 57 12.38 6.82 -4.86
C GLU A 57 11.34 7.76 -4.23
N PRO A 58 10.76 8.67 -5.02
CA PRO A 58 9.69 9.53 -4.56
C PRO A 58 8.42 8.73 -4.28
N VAL A 59 7.84 8.95 -3.10
CA VAL A 59 6.62 8.28 -2.63
C VAL A 59 5.52 9.30 -2.31
N ARG A 60 4.27 8.85 -2.35
CA ARG A 60 3.14 9.50 -1.70
C ARG A 60 2.87 8.75 -0.40
N VAL A 61 2.79 9.49 0.69
CA VAL A 61 2.42 8.94 2.00
C VAL A 61 0.97 9.31 2.29
N TYR A 62 0.20 8.33 2.75
CA TYR A 62 -1.19 8.46 3.14
C TYR A 62 -1.31 8.10 4.61
N TYR A 63 -2.07 8.88 5.36
CA TYR A 63 -2.31 8.65 6.77
C TYR A 63 -3.78 8.87 7.12
N SER A 64 -4.37 7.92 7.84
CA SER A 64 -5.67 8.11 8.47
C SER A 64 -5.61 7.69 9.92
N ALA A 65 -6.38 8.40 10.75
CA ALA A 65 -6.56 8.11 12.18
C ALA A 65 -8.04 8.21 12.58
N HIS A 66 -8.93 8.13 11.60
CA HIS A 66 -10.37 8.24 11.78
C HIS A 66 -11.04 6.93 11.39
N GLN A 67 -12.01 6.47 12.19
CA GLN A 67 -12.83 5.28 11.90
C GLN A 67 -12.02 4.02 11.50
N CYS A 68 -10.77 3.92 11.95
CA CYS A 68 -9.90 2.82 11.55
C CYS A 68 -10.41 1.51 12.15
N PHE A 69 -10.63 0.52 11.28
CA PHE A 69 -11.00 -0.85 11.63
C PHE A 69 -12.35 -1.00 12.34
N ASP A 70 -13.23 0.01 12.27
CA ASP A 70 -14.60 -0.10 12.76
C ASP A 70 -15.48 -1.01 11.87
N ASP A 71 -15.09 -1.19 10.61
CA ASP A 71 -15.75 -2.01 9.60
C ASP A 71 -14.74 -2.97 8.95
N ALA A 72 -14.85 -4.26 9.28
CA ALA A 72 -13.93 -5.29 8.83
C ALA A 72 -13.98 -5.51 7.31
N GLU A 73 -15.16 -5.40 6.69
CA GLU A 73 -15.33 -5.62 5.24
C GLU A 73 -14.67 -4.49 4.45
N LYS A 74 -14.84 -3.24 4.91
CA LYS A 74 -14.14 -2.10 4.29
C LYS A 74 -12.63 -2.18 4.50
N ALA A 75 -12.18 -2.60 5.69
CA ALA A 75 -10.75 -2.81 5.94
C ALA A 75 -10.17 -3.87 5.01
N GLU A 76 -10.86 -5.00 4.81
CA GLU A 76 -10.46 -6.04 3.85
C GLU A 76 -10.38 -5.49 2.43
N LYS A 77 -11.41 -4.75 1.98
CA LYS A 77 -11.42 -4.08 0.66
C LYS A 77 -10.24 -3.12 0.47
N PHE A 78 -9.83 -2.43 1.53
CA PHE A 78 -8.63 -1.59 1.52
C PHE A 78 -7.35 -2.40 1.30
N PHE A 79 -7.15 -3.50 2.04
CA PHE A 79 -5.99 -4.37 1.84
C PHE A 79 -5.99 -5.03 0.45
N GLU A 80 -7.15 -5.46 -0.06
CA GLU A 80 -7.30 -5.96 -1.43
C GLU A 80 -6.90 -4.90 -2.47
N THR A 81 -7.28 -3.65 -2.23
CA THR A 81 -6.89 -2.53 -3.09
C THR A 81 -5.38 -2.34 -3.09
N LEU A 82 -4.72 -2.36 -1.92
CA LEU A 82 -3.26 -2.27 -1.82
C LEU A 82 -2.54 -3.39 -2.56
N LYS A 83 -3.03 -4.64 -2.41
CA LYS A 83 -2.49 -5.80 -3.13
C LYS A 83 -2.65 -5.63 -4.64
N ARG A 84 -3.83 -5.21 -5.11
CA ARG A 84 -4.10 -4.98 -6.53
C ARG A 84 -3.21 -3.89 -7.12
N VAL A 85 -3.19 -2.70 -6.52
CA VAL A 85 -2.41 -1.57 -7.07
C VAL A 85 -0.91 -1.84 -7.00
N GLY A 86 -0.44 -2.55 -5.97
CA GLY A 86 0.95 -3.01 -5.89
C GLY A 86 1.35 -3.93 -7.05
N ARG A 87 0.46 -4.84 -7.45
CA ARG A 87 0.70 -5.70 -8.63
C ARG A 87 0.69 -4.91 -9.95
N GLU A 88 -0.33 -4.06 -10.14
CA GLU A 88 -0.45 -3.23 -11.35
C GLU A 88 0.74 -2.30 -11.54
N ALA A 89 1.29 -1.79 -10.44
CA ALA A 89 2.47 -0.93 -10.42
C ALA A 89 3.81 -1.70 -10.43
N GLU A 90 3.78 -3.04 -10.53
CA GLU A 90 4.96 -3.91 -10.48
C GLU A 90 5.85 -3.66 -9.24
N GLN A 91 5.25 -3.37 -8.09
CA GLN A 91 5.97 -3.11 -6.85
C GLN A 91 6.53 -4.39 -6.25
N GLU A 92 7.80 -4.36 -5.87
CA GLU A 92 8.45 -5.49 -5.18
C GLU A 92 7.90 -5.66 -3.77
N ALA A 93 7.64 -4.53 -3.10
CA ALA A 93 7.14 -4.47 -1.74
C ALA A 93 6.22 -3.26 -1.54
N VAL A 94 5.23 -3.41 -0.66
CA VAL A 94 4.36 -2.32 -0.19
C VAL A 94 4.42 -2.25 1.32
N PHE A 95 4.65 -1.05 1.85
CA PHE A 95 4.66 -0.78 3.28
C PHE A 95 3.30 -0.28 3.77
N ILE A 96 2.85 -0.84 4.88
CA ILE A 96 1.69 -0.36 5.64
C ILE A 96 1.98 -0.43 7.14
N ASN A 97 1.61 0.61 7.88
CA ASN A 97 1.46 0.54 9.33
C ASN A 97 -0.03 0.57 9.67
N ALA A 98 -0.48 -0.38 10.47
CA ALA A 98 -1.84 -0.48 10.96
C ALA A 98 -1.79 -0.61 12.48
N GLU A 99 -2.33 0.38 13.19
CA GLU A 99 -2.38 0.44 14.66
C GLU A 99 -1.00 0.23 15.32
N GLY A 100 0.05 0.83 14.75
CA GLY A 100 1.41 0.69 15.25
C GLY A 100 2.12 -0.59 14.82
N THR A 101 1.44 -1.53 14.16
CA THR A 101 2.06 -2.72 13.57
C THR A 101 2.43 -2.46 12.12
N SER A 102 3.72 -2.57 11.80
CA SER A 102 4.24 -2.41 10.44
C SER A 102 4.27 -3.73 9.70
N TYR A 103 3.75 -3.73 8.48
CA TYR A 103 3.81 -4.84 7.54
C TYR A 103 4.48 -4.38 6.25
N ILE A 104 5.34 -5.24 5.73
CA ILE A 104 5.86 -5.13 4.37
C ILE A 104 5.49 -6.44 3.69
N PHE A 105 4.75 -6.36 2.58
CA PHE A 105 4.36 -7.54 1.82
C PHE A 105 4.73 -7.38 0.35
N SER A 106 4.98 -8.50 -0.32
CA SER A 106 5.17 -8.53 -1.77
C SER A 106 3.83 -8.81 -2.47
N PRO A 107 3.30 -7.87 -3.27
CA PRO A 107 2.02 -8.06 -3.97
C PRO A 107 1.99 -9.30 -4.87
N SER A 108 3.14 -9.68 -5.42
CA SER A 108 3.28 -10.84 -6.31
C SER A 108 3.28 -12.18 -5.55
N GLU A 109 3.86 -12.23 -4.36
CA GLU A 109 3.85 -13.44 -3.52
C GLU A 109 2.47 -13.67 -2.89
N GLU A 110 1.79 -12.60 -2.46
CA GLU A 110 0.41 -12.68 -1.95
C GLU A 110 -0.53 -13.32 -2.97
N GLU A 111 -0.46 -12.92 -4.25
CA GLU A 111 -1.27 -13.51 -5.31
C GLU A 111 -1.00 -15.01 -5.51
N LYS A 112 0.27 -15.43 -5.41
CA LYS A 112 0.64 -16.86 -5.51
C LYS A 112 0.04 -17.66 -4.35
N ILE A 113 0.05 -17.10 -3.13
CA ILE A 113 -0.53 -17.73 -1.94
C ILE A 113 -2.04 -17.87 -2.10
N GLU A 114 -2.73 -16.82 -2.55
CA GLU A 114 -4.18 -16.82 -2.79
C GLU A 114 -4.60 -17.85 -3.86
N LYS A 115 -3.86 -17.91 -4.97
CA LYS A 115 -4.09 -18.91 -6.04
C LYS A 115 -3.91 -20.35 -5.54
N LYS A 116 -2.97 -20.59 -4.61
CA LYS A 116 -2.79 -21.91 -3.98
C LYS A 116 -3.94 -22.26 -3.03
N LYS A 117 -4.47 -21.29 -2.28
CA LYS A 117 -5.62 -21.49 -1.38
C LYS A 117 -6.89 -21.85 -2.15
N LYS A 118 -7.15 -21.22 -3.30
CA LYS A 118 -8.34 -21.50 -4.16
C LYS A 118 -8.31 -22.85 -4.89
N LYS A 119 -7.16 -23.54 -4.90
CA LYS A 119 -6.97 -24.86 -5.52
C LYS A 119 -7.07 -26.02 -4.51
N LYS A 120 -7.20 -25.72 -3.22
CA LYS A 120 -7.50 -26.68 -2.15
C LYS A 120 -8.97 -26.60 -1.80
#